data_AF-A0A4Q2X7I4-F1
#
_entry.id   AF-A0A4Q2X7I4-F1
#
_cell.length_a   1.000
_cell.length_b   1.000
_cell.length_c   1.000
_cell.angle_alpha   90.00
_cell.angle_beta   90.00
_cell.angle_gamma   90.00
#
_symmetry.space_group_name_H-M   'P 1'
#
loop_
_entity.id
_entity.type
_entity.pdbx_description
1 polymer ?
#
loop_
_entity_poly.entity_id
_entity_poly.type
_entity_poly.pdbx_seq_one_letter_code
_entity_poly.pdbx_strand_id
1 'polypeptide(L)'
;MKQVNKADIEENVTIFQIFLIVLSIYVLIALFVQSMFPLTPEMDGMIDRLDSIICLIFLGDFFYRFHRAPSKLAFMRWGWIDLISSIPMIDVFRGGRLVRVFRVLRILRAFRSVKFLSQYLFGKHTRNTFASVAAGSCLLTMVSSMIILNLEKDEPNANIKTPSDALWWSVVTVTTVGYGDRYPVTDGGRVVAAVLMTAGVGLFGTFTGFVASMFVEPDIRREEDDISSLAREIRLLRDQVSAMEQRVLRKKRRHRAERRKRSS
;
A
#
# COMPACT_ATOMS: atom_id res chain seq x y z
N MET A 1 -37.56 -8.20 -7.64
CA MET A 1 -36.26 -8.74 -7.16
C MET A 1 -35.16 -8.23 -8.10
N LYS A 2 -34.59 -7.06 -7.81
CA LYS A 2 -33.44 -6.52 -8.55
C LYS A 2 -32.18 -7.05 -7.88
N GLN A 3 -31.40 -7.85 -8.60
CA GLN A 3 -30.05 -8.22 -8.19
C GLN A 3 -29.23 -6.93 -8.13
N VAL A 4 -28.96 -6.46 -6.92
CA VAL A 4 -27.98 -5.41 -6.69
C VAL A 4 -26.62 -6.04 -6.97
N ASN A 5 -25.97 -5.51 -8.00
CA ASN A 5 -24.67 -5.91 -8.51
C ASN A 5 -23.66 -5.87 -7.35
N LYS A 6 -23.08 -7.03 -7.01
CA LYS A 6 -22.13 -7.21 -5.91
C LYS A 6 -20.72 -6.71 -6.27
N ALA A 7 -20.62 -5.75 -7.19
CA ALA A 7 -19.37 -5.32 -7.83
C ALA A 7 -18.84 -3.95 -7.34
N ASP A 8 -19.58 -3.22 -6.51
CA ASP A 8 -19.23 -1.81 -6.18
C ASP A 8 -18.84 -1.57 -4.71
N ILE A 9 -18.42 -2.61 -3.96
CA ILE A 9 -17.88 -2.44 -2.61
C ILE A 9 -16.62 -3.32 -2.42
N GLU A 10 -15.73 -3.33 -3.42
CA GLU A 10 -14.31 -3.48 -3.12
C GLU A 10 -13.79 -2.08 -2.82
N GLU A 11 -13.81 -1.70 -1.54
CA GLU A 11 -13.16 -0.49 -1.06
C GLU A 11 -11.67 -0.67 -1.36
N ASN A 12 -11.25 -0.21 -2.54
CA ASN A 12 -9.86 -0.27 -2.98
C ASN A 12 -9.01 0.28 -1.84
N VAL A 13 -8.13 -0.56 -1.29
CA VAL A 13 -7.08 -0.13 -0.39
C VAL A 13 -6.36 1.02 -1.09
N THR A 14 -6.66 2.22 -0.64
CA THR A 14 -6.24 3.43 -1.34
C THR A 14 -4.72 3.53 -1.15
N ILE A 15 -3.97 4.02 -2.13
CA ILE A 15 -2.51 4.28 -2.01
C ILE A 15 -2.17 4.95 -0.68
N PHE A 16 -3.08 5.82 -0.24
CA PHE A 16 -3.10 6.47 1.04
C PHE A 16 -3.05 5.50 2.26
N GLN A 17 -3.84 4.43 2.29
CA GLN A 17 -3.83 3.46 3.40
C GLN A 17 -2.49 2.73 3.52
N ILE A 18 -1.85 2.38 2.41
CA ILE A 18 -0.53 1.75 2.42
C ILE A 18 0.53 2.75 2.91
N PHE A 19 0.45 4.00 2.45
CA PHE A 19 1.29 5.09 2.96
C PHE A 19 1.14 5.26 4.48
N LEU A 20 -0.09 5.24 5.00
CA LEU A 20 -0.38 5.32 6.43
C LEU A 20 0.21 4.13 7.21
N ILE A 21 0.18 2.92 6.66
CA ILE A 21 0.77 1.73 7.30
C ILE A 21 2.28 1.88 7.40
N VAL A 22 2.95 2.31 6.33
CA VAL A 22 4.40 2.51 6.37
C VAL A 22 4.81 3.57 7.37
N LEU A 23 4.05 4.66 7.42
CA LEU A 23 4.22 5.69 8.42
C LEU A 23 4.05 5.15 9.84
N SER A 24 3.08 4.26 10.04
CA SER A 24 2.81 3.62 11.34
C SER A 24 3.91 2.64 11.77
N ILE A 25 4.51 1.90 10.83
CA ILE A 25 5.64 0.99 11.08
C ILE A 25 6.90 1.82 11.39
N TYR A 26 7.12 2.90 10.66
CA TYR A 26 8.20 3.84 10.96
C TYR A 26 8.09 4.36 12.40
N VAL A 27 6.91 4.80 12.82
CA VAL A 27 6.68 5.26 14.20
C VAL A 27 7.02 4.15 15.20
N LEU A 28 6.62 2.90 14.95
CA LEU A 28 6.98 1.78 15.84
C LEU A 28 8.50 1.58 15.95
N ILE A 29 9.22 1.62 14.82
CA ILE A 29 10.68 1.47 14.81
C ILE A 29 11.33 2.65 15.53
N ALA A 30 10.91 3.88 15.25
CA ALA A 30 11.42 5.09 15.88
C ALA A 30 11.24 5.04 17.41
N LEU A 31 10.05 4.63 17.87
CA LEU A 31 9.74 4.45 19.30
C LEU A 31 10.59 3.34 19.94
N PHE A 32 10.82 2.25 19.22
CA PHE A 32 11.68 1.17 19.68
C PHE A 32 13.12 1.63 19.82
N VAL A 33 13.65 2.36 18.83
CA VAL A 33 15.01 2.91 18.86
C VAL A 33 15.18 3.93 19.99
N GLN A 34 14.24 4.87 20.16
CA GLN A 34 14.21 5.81 21.31
C GLN A 34 14.15 5.08 22.66
N SER A 35 13.51 3.90 22.73
CA SER A 35 13.38 3.14 23.97
C SER A 35 14.62 2.30 24.30
N MET A 36 15.34 1.82 23.28
CA MET A 36 16.46 0.88 23.45
C MET A 36 17.83 1.57 23.44
N PHE A 37 17.96 2.71 22.77
CA PHE A 37 19.24 3.40 22.61
C PHE A 37 19.20 4.82 23.19
N PRO A 38 20.23 5.25 23.94
CA PRO A 38 20.38 6.64 24.35
C PRO A 38 20.76 7.47 23.12
N LEU A 39 19.75 8.07 22.48
CA LEU A 39 19.93 8.96 21.33
C LEU A 39 20.48 10.32 21.77
N THR A 40 21.24 10.97 20.90
CA THR A 40 21.65 12.36 21.13
C THR A 40 20.42 13.27 21.12
N PRO A 41 20.43 14.39 21.88
CA PRO A 41 19.29 15.31 21.94
C PRO A 41 18.80 15.82 20.56
N GLU A 42 19.72 15.90 19.59
CA GLU A 42 19.44 16.29 18.21
C GLU A 42 18.65 15.24 17.42
N MET A 43 18.97 13.96 17.61
CA MET A 43 18.24 12.83 17.00
C MET A 43 16.83 12.75 17.57
N ASP A 44 16.71 12.87 18.89
CA ASP A 44 15.43 12.81 19.59
C ASP A 44 14.48 13.93 19.10
N GLY A 45 14.97 15.17 19.06
CA GLY A 45 14.20 16.31 18.57
C GLY A 45 13.87 16.27 17.07
N MET A 46 14.60 15.51 16.25
CA MET A 46 14.23 15.31 14.84
C MET A 46 13.19 14.21 14.68
N ILE A 47 13.30 13.11 15.44
CA ILE A 47 12.28 12.07 15.49
C ILE A 47 10.94 12.66 15.96
N ASP A 48 10.96 13.49 17.01
CA ASP A 48 9.75 14.14 17.55
C ASP A 48 9.13 15.14 16.56
N ARG A 49 9.95 15.86 15.78
CA ARG A 49 9.46 16.72 14.68
C ARG A 49 8.81 15.92 13.57
N LEU A 50 9.45 14.84 13.12
CA LEU A 50 8.88 13.95 12.11
C LEU A 50 7.58 13.32 12.61
N ASP A 51 7.55 12.85 13.85
CA ASP A 51 6.36 12.29 14.49
C ASP A 51 5.23 13.31 14.61
N SER A 52 5.54 14.58 14.88
CA SER A 52 4.56 15.67 14.90
C SER A 52 3.93 15.94 13.52
N ILE A 53 4.75 15.93 12.46
CA ILE A 53 4.27 16.07 11.07
C ILE A 53 3.36 14.88 10.72
N ILE A 54 3.79 13.67 11.06
CA ILE A 54 3.05 12.43 10.87
C ILE A 54 1.70 12.47 11.60
N CYS A 55 1.69 12.93 12.85
CA CYS A 55 0.47 13.11 13.64
C CYS A 55 -0.51 14.08 12.97
N LEU A 56 -0.03 15.21 12.43
CA LEU A 56 -0.88 16.15 11.69
C LEU A 56 -1.51 15.52 10.45
N ILE A 57 -0.75 14.72 9.70
CA ILE A 57 -1.27 13.97 8.54
C ILE A 57 -2.37 12.99 8.99
N PHE A 58 -2.15 12.24 10.06
CA PHE A 58 -3.14 11.30 10.61
C PHE A 58 -4.37 12.00 11.17
N LEU A 59 -4.20 13.18 11.76
CA LEU A 59 -5.31 13.99 12.24
C LEU A 59 -6.18 14.46 11.06
N GLY A 60 -5.54 14.87 9.97
CA GLY A 60 -6.21 15.19 8.71
C GLY A 60 -7.00 14.01 8.14
N ASP A 61 -6.40 12.81 8.10
CA ASP A 61 -7.09 11.58 7.70
C ASP A 61 -8.31 11.29 8.59
N PHE A 62 -8.12 11.40 9.91
CA PHE A 62 -9.21 11.17 10.86
C PHE A 62 -10.39 12.09 10.56
N PHE A 63 -10.14 13.39 10.34
CA PHE A 63 -11.19 14.32 9.98
C PHE A 63 -11.83 13.99 8.62
N TYR A 64 -11.04 13.61 7.61
CA TYR A 64 -11.58 13.21 6.32
C TYR A 64 -12.55 12.01 6.44
N ARG A 65 -12.13 10.97 7.17
CA ARG A 65 -12.95 9.76 7.42
C ARG A 65 -14.16 10.07 8.29
N PHE A 66 -14.01 10.94 9.29
CA PHE A 66 -15.10 11.39 10.15
C PHE A 66 -16.19 12.13 9.37
N HIS A 67 -15.83 12.97 8.41
CA HIS A 67 -16.80 13.71 7.59
C HIS A 67 -17.51 12.82 6.56
N ARG A 68 -16.84 11.79 6.03
CA ARG A 68 -17.43 10.84 5.07
C ARG A 68 -18.23 9.71 5.72
N ALA A 69 -18.11 9.49 7.03
CA ALA A 69 -18.78 8.38 7.70
C ALA A 69 -20.33 8.57 7.70
N PRO A 70 -21.10 7.58 7.23
CA PRO A 70 -22.57 7.68 7.15
C PRO A 70 -23.24 7.80 8.52
N SER A 71 -22.58 7.35 9.60
CA SER A 71 -23.03 7.60 10.98
C SER A 71 -21.87 7.98 11.90
N LYS A 72 -21.84 9.27 12.30
CA LYS A 72 -20.79 9.87 13.13
C LYS A 72 -20.66 9.18 14.50
N LEU A 73 -21.79 8.76 15.08
CA LEU A 73 -21.85 8.07 16.37
C LEU A 73 -21.27 6.65 16.31
N ALA A 74 -21.52 5.89 15.24
CA ALA A 74 -20.94 4.55 15.10
C ALA A 74 -19.43 4.62 14.89
N PHE A 75 -18.96 5.62 14.12
CA PHE A 75 -17.54 5.87 13.92
C PHE A 75 -16.84 6.29 15.23
N MET A 76 -17.44 7.17 16.03
CA MET A 76 -16.83 7.67 17.27
C MET A 76 -16.71 6.60 18.38
N ARG A 77 -17.49 5.49 18.33
CA ARG A 77 -17.35 4.38 19.31
C ARG A 77 -15.95 3.75 19.32
N TRP A 78 -15.25 3.77 18.18
CA TRP A 78 -13.89 3.26 18.04
C TRP A 78 -12.88 4.31 17.56
N GLY A 79 -13.34 5.40 16.94
CA GLY A 79 -12.51 6.47 16.40
C GLY A 79 -11.88 7.39 17.44
N TRP A 80 -12.36 7.39 18.70
CA TRP A 80 -11.79 8.22 19.75
C TRP A 80 -10.32 7.87 20.08
N ILE A 81 -9.92 6.60 19.92
CA ILE A 81 -8.52 6.16 20.07
C ILE A 81 -7.65 6.75 18.95
N ASP A 82 -8.17 6.77 17.72
CA ASP A 82 -7.48 7.37 16.57
C ASP A 82 -7.36 8.89 16.75
N LEU A 83 -8.39 9.56 17.27
CA LEU A 83 -8.34 10.99 17.56
C LEU A 83 -7.29 11.33 18.62
N ILE A 84 -7.28 10.63 19.76
CA ILE A 84 -6.33 10.90 20.86
C ILE A 84 -4.88 10.59 20.44
N SER A 85 -4.68 9.55 19.63
CA SER A 85 -3.33 9.18 19.13
C SER A 85 -2.80 10.14 18.07
N SER A 86 -3.66 10.86 17.35
CA SER A 86 -3.30 11.83 16.29
C SER A 86 -2.99 13.23 16.81
N ILE A 87 -3.16 13.50 18.10
CA ILE A 87 -2.83 14.82 18.65
C ILE A 87 -1.30 14.97 18.74
N PRO A 88 -0.71 15.98 18.05
CA PRO A 88 0.73 16.21 18.10
C PRO A 88 1.14 16.59 19.52
N MET A 89 2.27 16.04 19.96
CA MET A 89 2.80 16.32 21.28
C MET A 89 3.64 17.59 21.20
N ILE A 90 3.03 18.73 21.48
CA ILE A 90 3.76 20.01 21.49
C ILE A 90 4.60 20.04 22.77
N ASP A 91 5.92 20.07 22.62
CA ASP A 91 6.96 20.03 23.69
C ASP A 91 6.90 21.13 24.75
N VAL A 92 5.90 22.01 24.69
CA VAL A 92 5.76 23.21 25.53
C VAL A 92 5.47 22.87 27.00
N PHE A 93 5.11 21.62 27.33
CA PHE A 93 4.75 21.19 28.68
C PHE A 93 5.76 20.19 29.30
N ARG A 94 7.04 20.55 29.37
CA ARG A 94 8.11 19.80 30.08
C ARG A 94 8.04 19.87 31.63
N GLY A 95 6.89 20.24 32.20
CA GLY A 95 6.65 20.29 33.65
C GLY A 95 6.04 19.00 34.20
N GLY A 96 6.41 18.60 35.42
CA GLY A 96 6.10 17.31 36.05
C GLY A 96 4.63 16.80 35.99
N ARG A 97 4.45 15.51 36.30
CA ARG A 97 3.21 14.71 36.17
C ARG A 97 2.77 14.42 34.73
N LEU A 98 3.00 15.33 33.79
CA LEU A 98 2.66 15.16 32.37
C LEU A 98 3.55 14.12 31.65
N VAL A 99 4.77 13.87 32.14
CA VAL A 99 5.65 12.77 31.68
C VAL A 99 4.93 11.41 31.69
N ARG A 100 4.02 11.19 32.65
CA ARG A 100 3.25 9.95 32.76
C ARG A 100 2.17 9.85 31.67
N VAL A 101 1.54 10.98 31.32
CA VAL A 101 0.56 11.06 30.22
C VAL A 101 1.24 10.87 28.88
N PHE A 102 2.42 11.46 28.70
CA PHE A 102 3.23 11.31 27.48
C PHE A 102 3.68 9.86 27.23
N ARG A 103 4.01 9.11 28.29
CA ARG A 103 4.29 7.66 28.17
C ARG A 103 3.06 6.87 27.71
N VAL A 104 1.87 7.21 28.21
CA VAL A 104 0.61 6.56 27.82
C VAL A 104 0.24 6.89 26.37
N LEU A 105 0.41 8.15 25.93
CA LEU A 105 0.18 8.55 24.54
C LEU A 105 1.12 7.82 23.57
N ARG A 106 2.40 7.66 23.95
CA ARG A 106 3.38 6.87 23.18
C ARG A 106 2.93 5.41 23.01
N ILE A 107 2.40 4.79 24.07
CA ILE A 107 1.86 3.42 24.03
C ILE A 107 0.59 3.33 23.17
N LEU A 108 -0.32 4.30 23.28
CA LEU A 108 -1.55 4.34 22.48
C LEU A 108 -1.26 4.43 20.98
N ARG A 109 -0.21 5.16 20.57
CA ARG A 109 0.26 5.17 19.17
C ARG A 109 0.76 3.81 18.72
N ALA A 110 1.54 3.11 19.55
CA ALA A 110 2.03 1.77 19.23
C ALA A 110 0.87 0.76 19.06
N PHE A 111 -0.14 0.80 19.95
CA PHE A 111 -1.35 -0.01 19.83
C PHE A 111 -2.12 0.28 18.53
N ARG A 112 -2.19 1.54 18.09
CA ARG A 112 -2.79 1.91 16.81
C ARG A 112 -2.01 1.33 15.63
N SER A 113 -0.69 1.49 15.59
CA SER A 113 0.14 0.93 14.50
C SER A 113 -0.04 -0.58 14.38
N VAL A 114 -0.08 -1.29 15.51
CA VAL A 114 -0.35 -2.74 15.55
C VAL A 114 -1.75 -3.08 15.06
N LYS A 115 -2.79 -2.30 15.43
CA LYS A 115 -4.16 -2.49 14.95
C LYS A 115 -4.27 -2.26 13.43
N PHE A 116 -3.66 -1.20 12.91
CA PHE A 116 -3.63 -0.90 11.47
C PHE A 116 -2.93 -2.01 10.69
N LEU A 117 -1.79 -2.50 11.21
CA LEU A 117 -1.06 -3.62 10.63
C LEU A 117 -1.89 -4.92 10.66
N SER A 118 -2.58 -5.20 11.76
CA SER A 118 -3.46 -6.38 11.91
C SER A 118 -4.64 -6.33 10.93
N GLN A 119 -5.34 -5.20 10.83
CA GLN A 119 -6.47 -5.07 9.91
C GLN A 119 -6.08 -5.24 8.44
N TYR A 120 -4.82 -4.93 8.09
CA TYR A 120 -4.29 -5.09 6.74
C TYR A 120 -3.72 -6.50 6.47
N LEU A 121 -2.94 -7.07 7.40
CA LEU A 121 -2.39 -8.43 7.25
C LEU A 121 -3.49 -9.50 7.26
N PHE A 122 -4.59 -9.27 7.99
CA PHE A 122 -5.74 -10.18 8.05
C PHE A 122 -6.88 -9.79 7.08
N GLY A 123 -6.82 -8.61 6.47
CA GLY A 123 -7.73 -8.17 5.41
C GLY A 123 -7.27 -8.68 4.06
N LYS A 124 -7.93 -9.71 3.52
CA LYS A 124 -7.64 -10.26 2.18
C LYS A 124 -7.62 -9.15 1.12
N HIS A 125 -6.57 -9.19 0.30
CA HIS A 125 -6.32 -8.48 -0.97
C HIS A 125 -5.59 -7.14 -0.91
N THR A 126 -4.35 -7.16 -1.41
CA THR A 126 -3.75 -5.99 -2.05
C THR A 126 -3.38 -6.29 -3.50
N ARG A 127 -4.06 -5.56 -4.40
CA ARG A 127 -3.93 -5.63 -5.87
C ARG A 127 -3.13 -4.44 -6.45
N ASN A 128 -2.45 -3.65 -5.61
CA ASN A 128 -1.61 -2.53 -6.05
C ASN A 128 -0.13 -2.75 -5.70
N THR A 129 0.53 -3.62 -6.47
CA THR A 129 1.95 -3.98 -6.35
C THR A 129 2.86 -2.75 -6.29
N PHE A 130 2.59 -1.74 -7.12
CA PHE A 130 3.34 -0.48 -7.13
C PHE A 130 3.24 0.27 -5.80
N ALA A 131 2.04 0.44 -5.26
CA ALA A 131 1.84 1.18 -4.01
C ALA A 131 2.49 0.47 -2.81
N SER A 132 2.44 -0.87 -2.76
CA SER A 132 3.14 -1.63 -1.72
C SER A 132 4.66 -1.52 -1.82
N VAL A 133 5.21 -1.51 -3.04
CA VAL A 133 6.65 -1.40 -3.26
C VAL A 133 7.14 0.03 -2.98
N ALA A 134 6.40 1.05 -3.42
CA ALA A 134 6.65 2.44 -3.09
C ALA A 134 6.66 2.67 -1.58
N ALA A 135 5.67 2.14 -0.87
CA ALA A 135 5.62 2.26 0.57
C ALA A 135 6.79 1.50 1.23
N GLY A 136 7.07 0.26 0.82
CA GLY A 136 8.22 -0.50 1.31
C GLY A 136 9.55 0.23 1.12
N SER A 137 9.74 0.88 -0.03
CA SER A 137 10.94 1.69 -0.32
C SER A 137 11.05 2.94 0.56
N CYS A 138 9.91 3.59 0.87
CA CYS A 138 9.86 4.72 1.81
C CYS A 138 10.24 4.28 3.23
N LEU A 139 9.71 3.15 3.69
CA LEU A 139 10.07 2.58 4.99
C LEU A 139 11.56 2.28 5.07
N LEU A 140 12.08 1.60 4.04
CA LEU A 140 13.49 1.25 3.96
C LEU A 140 14.38 2.50 3.97
N THR A 141 14.00 3.56 3.25
CA THR A 141 14.72 4.84 3.24
C THR A 141 14.83 5.45 4.63
N MET A 142 13.73 5.45 5.39
CA MET A 142 13.71 6.00 6.76
C MET A 142 14.54 5.14 7.72
N VAL A 143 14.46 3.81 7.62
CA VAL A 143 15.25 2.89 8.45
C VAL A 143 16.74 2.99 8.12
N SER A 144 17.09 3.02 6.83
CA SER A 144 18.47 3.21 6.36
C SER A 144 19.04 4.53 6.87
N SER A 145 18.25 5.61 6.89
CA SER A 145 18.68 6.90 7.46
C SER A 145 19.02 6.81 8.95
N MET A 146 18.28 6.04 9.74
CA MET A 146 18.60 5.84 11.16
C MET A 146 19.85 4.97 11.35
N ILE A 147 19.96 3.87 10.59
CA ILE A 147 21.09 2.93 10.71
C ILE A 147 22.39 3.62 10.26
N ILE A 148 22.37 4.28 9.10
CA ILE A 148 23.56 4.92 8.53
C ILE A 148 24.09 5.99 9.46
N LEU A 149 23.21 6.77 10.10
CA LEU A 149 23.62 7.78 11.05
C LEU A 149 24.30 7.15 12.28
N ASN A 150 23.78 6.04 12.81
CA ASN A 150 24.41 5.37 13.94
C ASN A 150 25.76 4.74 13.58
N LEU A 151 25.93 4.28 12.34
CA LEU A 151 27.20 3.71 11.87
C LEU A 151 28.25 4.77 11.53
N GLU A 152 27.83 5.92 11.00
CA GLU A 152 28.74 6.93 10.43
C GLU A 152 29.01 8.12 11.37
N LYS A 153 28.13 8.40 12.35
CA LYS A 153 28.26 9.61 13.20
C LYS A 153 29.58 9.64 13.98
N ASP A 154 30.06 8.50 14.44
CA ASP A 154 31.24 8.40 15.32
C ASP A 154 32.56 8.24 14.53
N GLU A 155 32.48 8.06 13.21
CA GLU A 155 33.63 7.74 12.36
C GLU A 155 34.36 8.98 11.83
N PRO A 156 35.67 9.18 12.09
CA PRO A 156 36.37 10.44 11.80
C PRO A 156 36.31 10.89 10.33
N ASN A 157 36.34 9.94 9.40
CA ASN A 157 36.36 10.20 7.95
C ASN A 157 34.96 10.26 7.32
N ALA A 158 33.90 10.05 8.11
CA ALA A 158 32.54 10.03 7.59
C ALA A 158 32.00 11.44 7.34
N ASN A 159 31.22 11.60 6.28
CA ASN A 159 30.55 12.87 5.96
C ASN A 159 29.07 12.87 6.38
N ILE A 160 28.51 11.77 6.87
CA ILE A 160 27.14 11.69 7.40
C ILE A 160 27.20 11.87 8.92
N LYS A 161 26.98 13.09 9.40
CA LYS A 161 27.09 13.44 10.83
C LYS A 161 25.79 13.84 11.48
N THR A 162 24.88 14.44 10.71
CA THR A 162 23.60 14.89 11.25
C THR A 162 22.45 14.03 10.74
N PRO A 163 21.33 13.98 11.49
CA PRO A 163 20.14 13.27 11.04
C PRO A 163 19.61 13.76 9.68
N SER A 164 19.69 15.07 9.40
CA SER A 164 19.30 15.65 8.12
C SER A 164 20.17 15.13 6.97
N ASP A 165 21.48 14.96 7.20
CA ASP A 165 22.40 14.44 6.19
C ASP A 165 22.08 12.99 5.84
N ALA A 166 21.77 12.19 6.87
CA ALA A 166 21.40 10.80 6.69
C ALA A 166 20.08 10.64 5.92
N LEU A 167 19.09 11.51 6.18
CA LEU A 167 17.82 11.51 5.47
C LEU A 167 18.02 11.94 4.01
N TRP A 168 18.77 13.02 3.78
CA TRP A 168 19.12 13.51 2.46
C TRP A 168 19.83 12.44 1.63
N TRP A 169 20.89 11.83 2.19
CA TRP A 169 21.61 10.74 1.54
C TRP A 169 20.69 9.57 1.18
N SER A 170 19.81 9.16 2.11
CA SER A 170 18.92 8.03 1.88
C SER A 170 17.95 8.30 0.73
N VAL A 171 17.38 9.51 0.66
CA VAL A 171 16.48 9.94 -0.43
C VAL A 171 17.23 9.99 -1.76
N VAL A 172 18.41 10.61 -1.80
CA VAL A 172 19.25 10.70 -3.01
C VAL A 172 19.67 9.32 -3.51
N THR A 173 19.90 8.37 -2.60
CA THR A 173 20.32 7.01 -2.93
C THR A 173 19.15 6.16 -3.43
N VAL A 174 17.99 6.16 -2.74
CA VAL A 174 16.82 5.35 -3.17
C VAL A 174 16.24 5.84 -4.49
N THR A 175 16.33 7.15 -4.75
CA THR A 175 15.90 7.76 -6.02
C THR A 175 16.95 7.61 -7.12
N THR A 176 18.06 6.93 -6.85
CA THR A 176 19.16 6.67 -7.79
C THR A 176 19.81 7.94 -8.37
N VAL A 177 19.67 9.09 -7.69
CA VAL A 177 20.28 10.36 -8.13
C VAL A 177 21.78 10.37 -7.87
N GLY A 178 22.19 10.05 -6.64
CA GLY A 178 23.60 9.85 -6.28
C GLY A 178 24.50 11.08 -6.50
N TYR A 179 24.19 12.24 -5.89
CA TYR A 179 25.03 13.44 -6.00
C TYR A 179 26.50 13.25 -5.56
N GLY A 180 26.75 12.28 -4.66
CA GLY A 180 28.10 11.99 -4.15
C GLY A 180 28.60 12.98 -3.10
N ASP A 181 27.77 13.93 -2.67
CA ASP A 181 28.05 14.89 -1.61
C ASP A 181 28.11 14.23 -0.22
N ARG A 182 27.26 13.22 0.01
CA ARG A 182 27.23 12.38 1.21
C ARG A 182 27.29 10.92 0.82
N TYR A 183 28.04 10.10 1.55
CA TYR A 183 28.18 8.68 1.30
C TYR A 183 28.76 7.95 2.53
N PRO A 184 28.36 6.69 2.77
CA PRO A 184 28.93 5.91 3.86
C PRO A 184 30.37 5.52 3.58
N VAL A 185 31.21 5.68 4.61
CA VAL A 185 32.62 5.25 4.55
C VAL A 185 32.84 3.92 5.26
N THR A 186 31.94 3.53 6.18
CA THR A 186 32.06 2.28 6.93
C THR A 186 31.63 1.07 6.11
N ASP A 187 32.19 -0.09 6.44
CA ASP A 187 31.79 -1.36 5.82
C ASP A 187 30.31 -1.68 6.09
N GLY A 188 29.85 -1.45 7.33
CA GLY A 188 28.43 -1.60 7.69
C GLY A 188 27.53 -0.66 6.91
N GLY A 189 27.94 0.60 6.75
CA GLY A 189 27.21 1.61 5.99
C GLY A 189 27.12 1.27 4.50
N ARG A 190 28.18 0.69 3.92
CA ARG A 190 28.19 0.22 2.53
C ARG A 190 27.24 -0.95 2.30
N VAL A 191 27.11 -1.87 3.26
CA VAL A 191 26.10 -2.94 3.18
C VAL A 191 24.69 -2.36 3.18
N VAL A 192 24.41 -1.40 4.06
CA VAL A 192 23.11 -0.70 4.10
C VAL A 192 22.85 0.04 2.79
N ALA A 193 23.86 0.69 2.23
CA ALA A 193 23.76 1.37 0.95
C ALA A 193 23.42 0.39 -0.19
N ALA A 194 24.07 -0.78 -0.25
CA ALA A 194 23.80 -1.79 -1.28
C ALA A 194 22.35 -2.29 -1.23
N VAL A 195 21.81 -2.52 -0.03
CA VAL A 195 20.40 -2.89 0.16
C VAL A 195 19.47 -1.76 -0.31
N LEU A 196 19.76 -0.51 0.07
CA LEU A 196 18.94 0.64 -0.31
C LEU A 196 18.97 0.90 -1.83
N MET A 197 20.12 0.76 -2.46
CA MET A 197 20.28 0.87 -3.92
C MET A 197 19.46 -0.20 -4.65
N THR A 198 19.50 -1.45 -4.18
CA THR A 198 18.73 -2.55 -4.77
C THR A 198 17.23 -2.28 -4.69
N ALA A 199 16.76 -1.76 -3.56
CA ALA A 199 15.36 -1.35 -3.40
C ALA A 199 14.97 -0.18 -4.31
N GLY A 200 15.87 0.80 -4.51
CA GLY A 200 15.67 1.91 -5.44
C GLY A 200 15.47 1.42 -6.88
N VAL A 201 16.30 0.48 -7.34
CA VAL A 201 16.12 -0.15 -8.66
C VAL A 201 14.79 -0.89 -8.76
N GLY A 202 14.39 -1.63 -7.71
CA GLY A 202 13.09 -2.29 -7.66
C GLY A 202 11.91 -1.31 -7.73
N LEU A 203 12.01 -0.17 -7.06
CA LEU A 203 11.00 0.90 -7.12
C LEU A 203 10.80 1.40 -8.55
N PHE A 204 11.88 1.76 -9.25
CA PHE A 204 11.78 2.22 -10.64
C PHE A 204 11.29 1.12 -11.59
N GLY A 205 11.68 -0.13 -11.37
CA GLY A 205 11.18 -1.28 -12.14
C GLY A 205 9.67 -1.45 -12.01
N THR A 206 9.15 -1.35 -10.77
CA THR A 206 7.70 -1.44 -10.53
C THR A 206 6.93 -0.21 -11.00
N PHE A 207 7.52 0.99 -10.93
CA PHE A 207 6.94 2.20 -11.53
C PHE A 207 6.80 2.06 -13.05
N THR A 208 7.86 1.58 -13.71
CA THR A 208 7.85 1.33 -15.16
C THR A 208 6.79 0.28 -15.52
N GLY A 209 6.73 -0.82 -14.76
CA GLY A 209 5.71 -1.86 -14.95
C GLY A 209 4.27 -1.35 -14.74
N PHE A 210 4.06 -0.46 -13.76
CA PHE A 210 2.78 0.18 -13.51
C PHE A 210 2.36 1.12 -14.66
N VAL A 211 3.29 1.92 -15.17
CA VAL A 211 3.02 2.76 -16.34
C VAL A 211 2.70 1.88 -17.56
N ALA A 212 3.49 0.83 -17.80
CA ALA A 212 3.25 -0.11 -18.89
C ALA A 212 1.87 -0.79 -18.78
N SER A 213 1.45 -1.21 -17.58
CA SER A 213 0.13 -1.82 -17.38
C SER A 213 -1.01 -0.85 -17.71
N MET A 214 -0.85 0.46 -17.46
CA MET A 214 -1.88 1.45 -17.83
C MET A 214 -2.09 1.53 -19.35
N PHE A 215 -1.07 1.24 -20.16
CA PHE A 215 -1.17 1.24 -21.62
C PHE A 215 -1.59 -0.12 -22.20
N VAL A 216 -1.17 -1.23 -21.57
CA VAL A 216 -1.41 -2.58 -22.08
C VAL A 216 -2.76 -3.15 -21.61
N GLU A 217 -3.20 -2.83 -20.38
CA GLU A 217 -4.43 -3.37 -19.81
C GLU A 217 -5.71 -3.01 -20.61
N PRO A 218 -5.85 -1.82 -21.22
CA PRO A 218 -6.97 -1.52 -22.12
C PRO A 218 -7.02 -2.43 -23.36
N ASP A 219 -5.87 -2.77 -23.94
CA ASP A 219 -5.81 -3.60 -25.14
C ASP A 219 -6.09 -5.07 -24.81
N ILE A 220 -5.56 -5.60 -23.69
CA ILE A 220 -5.89 -6.95 -23.22
C ILE A 220 -7.40 -7.08 -22.95
N ARG A 221 -8.02 -6.08 -22.30
CA ARG A 221 -9.46 -6.10 -22.04
C ARG A 221 -10.30 -6.09 -23.32
N ARG A 222 -9.90 -5.33 -24.33
CA ARG A 222 -10.56 -5.33 -25.64
C ARG A 222 -10.45 -6.69 -26.32
N GLU A 223 -9.27 -7.30 -26.30
CA GLU A 223 -9.06 -8.62 -26.91
C GLU A 223 -9.87 -9.72 -26.18
N GLU A 224 -9.94 -9.68 -24.86
CA GLU A 224 -10.82 -10.57 -24.08
C GLU A 224 -12.30 -10.37 -24.41
N ASP A 225 -12.76 -9.12 -24.52
CA ASP A 225 -14.12 -8.79 -24.90
C ASP A 225 -14.44 -9.31 -26.31
N ASP A 226 -13.54 -9.11 -27.28
CA ASP A 226 -13.67 -9.60 -28.66
C ASP A 226 -13.72 -11.13 -28.73
N ILE A 227 -12.79 -11.82 -28.06
CA ILE A 227 -12.78 -13.29 -27.96
C ILE A 227 -14.09 -13.80 -27.34
N SER A 228 -14.57 -13.14 -26.28
CA SER A 228 -15.81 -13.52 -25.62
C SER A 228 -17.04 -13.33 -26.52
N SER A 229 -17.03 -12.32 -27.39
CA SER A 229 -18.11 -12.06 -28.36
C SER A 229 -18.11 -13.08 -29.50
N LEU A 230 -16.94 -13.39 -30.07
CA LEU A 230 -16.74 -14.43 -31.08
C LEU A 230 -17.16 -15.81 -30.55
N ALA A 231 -16.76 -16.14 -29.33
CA ALA A 231 -17.15 -17.39 -28.67
C ALA A 231 -18.68 -17.48 -28.50
N ARG A 232 -19.36 -16.35 -28.27
CA ARG A 232 -20.82 -16.27 -28.18
C ARG A 232 -21.48 -16.48 -29.54
N GLU A 233 -20.97 -15.85 -30.60
CA GLU A 233 -21.47 -16.05 -31.97
C GLU A 233 -21.30 -17.49 -32.45
N ILE A 234 -20.16 -18.12 -32.20
CA ILE A 234 -19.93 -19.54 -32.55
C ILE A 234 -20.93 -20.46 -31.84
N ARG A 235 -21.23 -20.20 -30.56
CA ARG A 235 -22.26 -20.95 -29.82
C ARG A 235 -23.63 -20.78 -30.46
N LEU A 236 -24.01 -19.55 -30.82
CA LEU A 236 -25.29 -19.27 -31.49
C LEU A 236 -25.40 -19.96 -32.85
N LEU A 237 -24.33 -19.93 -33.67
CA LEU A 237 -24.30 -20.61 -34.97
C LEU A 237 -24.39 -22.12 -34.82
N ARG A 238 -23.66 -22.71 -33.85
CA ARG A 238 -23.73 -24.15 -33.55
C ARG A 238 -25.15 -24.58 -33.15
N ASP A 239 -25.83 -23.78 -32.32
CA ASP A 239 -27.21 -24.03 -31.92
C ASP A 239 -28.19 -23.93 -33.10
N GLN A 240 -27.99 -22.96 -34.00
CA GLN A 240 -28.79 -22.84 -35.22
C GLN A 240 -28.59 -24.04 -36.17
N VAL A 241 -27.35 -24.46 -36.38
CA VAL A 241 -27.03 -25.61 -37.26
C VAL A 241 -27.66 -26.89 -36.70
N SER A 242 -27.49 -27.16 -35.40
CA SER A 242 -28.07 -28.34 -34.76
C SER A 242 -29.61 -28.33 -34.79
N ALA A 243 -30.25 -27.17 -34.61
CA ALA A 243 -31.70 -27.02 -34.78
C ALA A 243 -32.14 -27.29 -36.24
N MET A 244 -31.34 -26.86 -37.22
CA MET A 244 -31.61 -27.07 -38.64
C MET A 244 -31.46 -28.55 -39.04
N GLU A 245 -30.43 -29.24 -38.53
CA GLU A 245 -30.25 -30.69 -38.69
C GLU A 245 -31.45 -31.47 -38.12
N GLN A 246 -31.92 -31.11 -36.92
CA GLN A 246 -33.09 -31.73 -36.32
C GLN A 246 -34.36 -31.54 -37.18
N ARG A 247 -34.55 -30.34 -37.77
CA ARG A 247 -35.67 -30.07 -38.69
C ARG A 247 -35.58 -30.94 -39.95
N VAL A 248 -34.39 -31.11 -40.52
CA VAL A 248 -34.16 -31.97 -41.70
C VAL A 248 -34.45 -33.44 -41.36
N LEU A 249 -33.95 -33.94 -40.22
CA LEU A 249 -34.21 -35.29 -39.75
C LEU A 249 -35.71 -35.54 -39.50
N ARG A 250 -36.41 -34.57 -38.90
CA ARG A 250 -37.88 -34.62 -38.74
C ARG A 250 -38.60 -34.69 -40.09
N LYS A 251 -38.23 -33.85 -41.07
CA LYS A 251 -38.81 -33.88 -42.42
C LYS A 251 -38.58 -35.23 -43.10
N LYS A 252 -37.35 -35.77 -43.07
CA LYS A 252 -37.02 -37.09 -43.64
C LYS A 252 -37.84 -38.22 -42.98
N ARG A 253 -37.99 -38.21 -41.66
CA ARG A 253 -38.81 -39.20 -40.93
C ARG A 253 -40.29 -39.12 -41.33
N ARG A 254 -40.84 -37.91 -41.43
CA ARG A 254 -42.24 -37.67 -41.84
C ARG A 254 -42.48 -38.18 -43.27
N HIS A 255 -41.58 -37.87 -44.18
CA HIS A 255 -41.68 -38.29 -45.58
C HIS A 255 -41.57 -39.82 -45.76
N ARG A 256 -40.72 -40.50 -44.97
CA ARG A 256 -40.66 -41.97 -44.93
C ARG A 256 -41.93 -42.61 -44.37
N ALA A 257 -42.54 -42.00 -43.35
CA ALA A 257 -43.80 -42.49 -42.78
C ALA A 257 -44.96 -42.36 -43.78
N GLU A 258 -45.03 -41.24 -44.51
CA GLU A 258 -46.02 -41.02 -45.57
C GLU A 258 -45.84 -42.00 -46.74
N ARG A 259 -44.60 -42.31 -47.14
CA ARG A 259 -44.34 -43.35 -48.15
C ARG A 259 -44.79 -44.73 -47.70
N ARG A 260 -44.54 -45.12 -46.45
CA ARG A 260 -45.01 -46.41 -45.89
C ARG A 260 -46.53 -46.53 -45.84
N LYS A 261 -47.24 -45.42 -45.56
CA LYS A 261 -48.71 -45.39 -45.57
C LYS A 261 -49.33 -45.48 -46.97
N ARG A 262 -48.59 -45.15 -48.04
CA ARG A 262 -49.06 -45.25 -49.42
C ARG A 262 -48.75 -46.61 -50.08
N SER A 263 -47.88 -47.42 -49.47
CA SER A 263 -47.48 -48.73 -49.97
C SER A 263 -48.16 -49.90 -49.25
N SER A 264 -49.11 -49.60 -48.35
CA SER A 264 -49.92 -50.55 -47.60
C SER A 264 -51.38 -50.24 -47.86
#